data_AF-A0A267DBZ8-F1
#
_entry.id   AF-A0A267DBZ8-F1
#
_cell.length_a   1.000
_cell.length_b   1.000
_cell.length_c   1.000
_cell.angle_alpha   90.00
_cell.angle_beta   90.00
_cell.angle_gamma   90.00
#
_symmetry.space_group_name_H-M   'P 1'
#
loop_
_entity.id
_entity.type
_entity.pdbx_description
1 polymer ?
#
loop_
_entity_poly.entity_id
_entity_poly.type
_entity_poly.pdbx_seq_one_letter_code
_entity_poly.pdbx_strand_id
1 'polypeptide(L)'
;MVKSGIKPMPVTCSIGDGANDVSMIREAHVGVGLFGKEGRAAALNSDFALARFKFLRKTLLFHGHLYYIRLAIMLQYFFYKNVAFVGAQLFYTFFSGFSAQSMYDSVFLSIYNLTMTSLPILIYGLFEQHVSRSRLNEEPELYKKIAHNRVLLWSKLLVWSGLGFWHSACCFFLFVGILLYNSTFGTYLYDIYSFGSVVVEFILICVTLRLVIFTYSFQVPFVIGIVVTVLGFAGLLSLYNYLTLPLFGNNLDFLWVYFDICQQPIVWALMPLVAAMALFPDILIRVMQDTKEMRIIRQRHLAKSRFEDLKLSAAADYGVNKQKETVLSTDHGLSSDAEKQQQQPQVILKFRVNQKANNAYQNSAFNAQEEPAPGEAGERYETSDATAG
;
A
#
# COMPACT_ATOMS: atom_id res chain seq x y z
N MET A 1 17.41 -25.13 9.74
CA MET A 1 16.19 -25.96 9.94
C MET A 1 14.90 -25.16 9.86
N VAL A 2 14.72 -24.07 10.61
CA VAL A 2 13.47 -23.26 10.56
C VAL A 2 13.28 -22.53 9.22
N LYS A 3 14.36 -21.99 8.64
CA LYS A 3 14.35 -21.24 7.37
C LYS A 3 13.80 -22.04 6.18
N SER A 4 14.16 -23.32 6.11
CA SER A 4 13.87 -24.20 4.98
C SER A 4 12.92 -25.36 5.31
N GLY A 5 12.66 -25.63 6.59
CA GLY A 5 11.92 -26.80 7.06
C GLY A 5 10.45 -26.56 7.39
N ILE A 6 9.96 -25.31 7.30
CA ILE A 6 8.56 -24.96 7.60
C ILE A 6 7.89 -24.40 6.34
N LYS A 7 6.66 -24.86 6.05
CA LYS A 7 5.81 -24.35 4.97
C LYS A 7 4.57 -23.64 5.55
N PRO A 8 4.18 -22.45 5.05
CA PRO A 8 4.92 -21.63 4.08
C PRO A 8 6.26 -21.15 4.65
N MET A 9 7.24 -20.90 3.78
CA MET A 9 8.59 -20.50 4.21
C MET A 9 8.52 -19.18 5.01
N PRO A 10 8.96 -19.18 6.28
CA PRO A 10 8.92 -17.97 7.10
C PRO A 10 10.09 -17.05 6.75
N VAL A 11 9.87 -15.74 6.91
CA VAL A 11 10.96 -14.77 6.95
C VAL A 11 11.57 -14.81 8.35
N THR A 12 12.87 -15.07 8.43
CA THR A 12 13.60 -15.28 9.69
C THR A 12 14.49 -14.09 9.99
N CYS A 13 14.46 -13.62 11.24
CA CYS A 13 15.36 -12.60 11.75
C CYS A 13 16.12 -13.19 12.95
N SER A 14 17.43 -13.03 12.96
CA SER A 14 18.27 -13.38 14.12
C SER A 14 18.95 -12.14 14.68
N ILE A 15 19.27 -12.19 15.97
CA ILE A 15 19.89 -11.11 16.71
C ILE A 15 20.99 -11.65 17.61
N GLY A 16 22.10 -10.92 17.68
CA GLY A 16 23.24 -11.29 18.54
C GLY A 16 24.15 -10.11 18.85
N ASP A 17 25.01 -10.25 19.84
CA ASP A 17 25.93 -9.20 20.30
C ASP A 17 27.40 -9.64 20.33
N GLY A 18 27.65 -10.95 20.27
CA GLY A 18 29.00 -11.55 20.31
C GLY A 18 29.44 -12.21 19.00
N ALA A 19 30.71 -12.65 18.96
CA ALA A 19 31.27 -13.38 17.82
C ALA A 19 30.60 -14.75 17.60
N ASN A 20 30.06 -15.35 18.67
CA ASN A 20 29.38 -16.64 18.62
C ASN A 20 28.08 -16.61 17.83
N ASP A 21 27.42 -15.45 17.78
CA ASP A 21 26.14 -15.28 17.08
C ASP A 21 26.33 -15.01 15.59
N VAL A 22 27.56 -14.79 15.11
CA VAL A 22 27.81 -14.40 13.71
C VAL A 22 27.30 -15.44 12.72
N SER A 23 27.45 -16.73 13.02
CA SER A 23 26.93 -17.81 12.17
C SER A 23 25.40 -17.80 12.12
N MET A 24 24.73 -17.57 13.26
CA MET A 24 23.28 -17.44 13.34
C MET A 24 22.77 -16.17 12.63
N ILE A 25 23.49 -15.05 12.75
CA ILE A 25 23.19 -13.78 12.08
C ILE A 25 23.22 -13.95 10.56
N ARG A 26 24.26 -14.59 10.03
CA ARG A 26 24.44 -14.82 8.58
C ARG A 26 23.47 -15.85 8.01
N GLU A 27 22.99 -16.79 8.81
CA GLU A 27 22.06 -17.82 8.35
C GLU A 27 20.61 -17.30 8.19
N ALA A 28 20.21 -16.29 8.97
CA ALA A 28 18.87 -15.69 8.87
C ALA A 28 18.66 -14.89 7.56
N HIS A 29 17.41 -14.54 7.26
CA HIS A 29 17.12 -13.64 6.14
C HIS A 29 17.49 -12.19 6.46
N VAL A 30 17.38 -11.81 7.74
CA VAL A 30 17.79 -10.50 8.23
C VAL A 30 18.58 -10.70 9.52
N GLY A 31 19.84 -10.29 9.50
CA GLY A 31 20.74 -10.33 10.65
C GLY A 31 20.78 -8.99 11.38
N VAL A 32 20.52 -8.99 12.69
CA VAL A 32 20.62 -7.77 13.53
C VAL A 32 21.74 -7.93 14.55
N GLY A 33 22.75 -7.08 14.47
CA GLY A 33 23.84 -7.04 15.44
C GLY A 33 23.56 -6.00 16.52
N LEU A 34 23.87 -6.34 17.77
CA LEU A 34 23.89 -5.37 18.86
C LEU A 34 25.31 -4.88 19.10
N PHE A 35 25.45 -3.59 19.42
CA PHE A 35 26.71 -3.08 19.96
C PHE A 35 26.85 -3.58 21.41
N GLY A 36 27.51 -4.73 21.55
CA GLY A 36 27.69 -5.45 22.80
C GLY A 36 28.98 -5.07 23.55
N LYS A 37 29.12 -5.66 24.74
CA LYS A 37 30.35 -5.62 25.54
C LYS A 37 31.39 -6.65 25.08
N GLU A 38 30.95 -7.73 24.42
CA GLU A 38 31.79 -8.84 23.94
C GLU A 38 32.57 -8.52 22.65
N GLY A 39 32.39 -7.32 22.10
CA GLY A 39 33.08 -6.84 20.92
C GLY A 39 32.12 -6.32 19.86
N ARG A 40 32.66 -6.02 18.67
CA ARG A 40 31.89 -5.47 17.53
C ARG A 40 31.64 -6.51 16.45
N ALA A 41 31.98 -7.78 16.69
CA ALA A 41 31.91 -8.84 15.69
C ALA A 41 30.48 -9.06 15.17
N ALA A 42 29.47 -9.13 16.05
CA ALA A 42 28.08 -9.26 15.62
C ALA A 42 27.62 -8.07 14.78
N ALA A 43 27.86 -6.83 15.25
CA ALA A 43 27.47 -5.61 14.55
C ALA A 43 28.14 -5.44 13.18
N LEU A 44 29.41 -5.84 13.03
CA LEU A 44 30.14 -5.78 11.77
C LEU A 44 29.69 -6.84 10.76
N ASN A 45 29.09 -7.94 11.23
CA ASN A 45 28.65 -9.07 10.40
C ASN A 45 27.13 -9.16 10.27
N SER A 46 26.41 -8.09 10.62
CA SER A 46 24.95 -8.00 10.55
C SER A 46 24.49 -7.00 9.49
N ASP A 47 23.28 -7.17 8.96
CA ASP A 47 22.66 -6.21 8.03
C ASP A 47 22.31 -4.89 8.72
N PHE A 48 21.87 -4.96 9.98
CA PHE A 48 21.52 -3.81 10.80
C PHE A 48 22.22 -3.87 12.16
N ALA A 49 22.91 -2.80 12.55
CA ALA A 49 23.52 -2.67 13.86
C ALA A 49 22.69 -1.75 14.78
N LEU A 50 22.26 -2.24 15.94
CA LEU A 50 21.48 -1.48 16.92
C LEU A 50 22.26 -1.33 18.24
N ALA A 51 22.15 -0.17 18.89
CA ALA A 51 22.84 0.06 20.16
C ALA A 51 22.28 -0.75 21.33
N ARG A 52 20.97 -1.04 21.33
CA ARG A 52 20.27 -1.76 22.40
C ARG A 52 19.09 -2.53 21.83
N PHE A 53 18.75 -3.66 22.46
CA PHE A 53 17.63 -4.51 22.06
C PHE A 53 16.29 -3.75 21.97
N LYS A 54 16.03 -2.78 22.85
CA LYS A 54 14.78 -1.98 22.84
C LYS A 54 14.49 -1.29 21.50
N PHE A 55 15.51 -0.98 20.70
CA PHE A 55 15.33 -0.31 19.41
C PHE A 55 14.81 -1.26 18.33
N LEU A 56 14.92 -2.57 18.51
CA LEU A 56 14.42 -3.58 17.57
C LEU A 56 12.92 -3.42 17.32
N ARG A 57 12.14 -3.14 18.37
CA ARG A 57 10.70 -2.89 18.27
C ARG A 57 10.39 -1.76 17.26
N LYS A 58 11.10 -0.63 17.37
CA LYS A 58 10.93 0.50 16.47
C LYS A 58 11.40 0.17 15.06
N THR A 59 12.53 -0.51 14.92
CA THR A 59 13.06 -0.92 13.60
C THR A 59 12.08 -1.81 12.85
N LEU A 60 11.49 -2.81 13.51
CA LEU A 60 10.55 -3.72 12.84
C LEU A 60 9.17 -3.08 12.62
N LEU A 61 8.54 -2.60 13.69
CA LEU A 61 7.14 -2.16 13.64
C LEU A 61 6.97 -0.84 12.87
N PHE A 62 7.93 0.07 12.95
CA PHE A 62 7.85 1.34 12.24
C PHE A 62 8.58 1.28 10.90
N HIS A 63 9.89 1.05 10.90
CA HIS A 63 10.66 1.08 9.64
C HIS A 63 10.32 -0.11 8.74
N GLY A 64 10.35 -1.34 9.25
CA GLY A 64 10.05 -2.54 8.48
C GLY A 64 8.66 -2.52 7.86
N HIS A 65 7.64 -2.10 8.61
CA HIS A 65 6.28 -1.94 8.10
C HIS A 65 6.20 -0.95 6.95
N LEU A 66 6.78 0.25 7.13
CA LEU A 66 6.76 1.27 6.09
C LEU A 66 7.54 0.83 4.85
N TYR A 67 8.75 0.29 5.00
CA TYR A 67 9.55 -0.19 3.88
C TYR A 67 8.81 -1.22 3.05
N TYR A 68 8.14 -2.18 3.70
CA TYR A 68 7.36 -3.19 3.00
C TYR A 68 6.21 -2.58 2.18
N ILE A 69 5.38 -1.73 2.80
CA ILE A 69 4.24 -1.10 2.12
C ILE A 69 4.70 -0.20 0.97
N ARG A 70 5.72 0.62 1.21
CA ARG A 70 6.29 1.53 0.21
C ARG A 70 6.80 0.76 -1.00
N LEU A 71 7.61 -0.28 -0.77
CA LEU A 71 8.17 -1.09 -1.85
C LEU A 71 7.07 -1.84 -2.61
N ALA A 72 6.10 -2.41 -1.91
CA ALA A 72 5.03 -3.17 -2.55
C ALA A 72 4.17 -2.28 -3.47
N ILE A 73 3.80 -1.09 -3.01
CA ILE A 73 3.03 -0.12 -3.82
C ILE A 73 3.88 0.44 -4.95
N MET A 74 5.16 0.75 -4.69
CA MET A 74 6.10 1.22 -5.72
C MET A 74 6.21 0.23 -6.87
N LEU A 75 6.34 -1.06 -6.57
CA LEU A 75 6.40 -2.13 -7.58
C LEU A 75 5.08 -2.27 -8.34
N GLN A 76 3.94 -2.28 -7.63
CA GLN A 76 2.62 -2.38 -8.27
C GLN A 76 2.35 -1.23 -9.22
N TYR A 77 2.66 0.00 -8.79
CA TYR A 77 2.52 1.19 -9.61
C TYR A 77 3.47 1.15 -10.81
N PHE A 78 4.70 0.66 -10.63
CA PHE A 78 5.66 0.49 -11.72
C PHE A 78 5.11 -0.44 -12.80
N PHE A 79 4.53 -1.59 -12.44
CA PHE A 79 3.89 -2.47 -13.43
C PHE A 79 2.66 -1.81 -14.07
N TYR A 80 1.78 -1.22 -13.27
CA TYR A 80 0.58 -0.53 -13.75
C TYR A 80 0.91 0.55 -14.80
N LYS A 81 1.86 1.46 -14.52
CA LYS A 81 2.19 2.57 -15.43
C LYS A 81 2.76 2.09 -16.77
N ASN A 82 3.50 0.97 -16.74
CA ASN A 82 4.09 0.37 -17.92
C ASN A 82 3.03 -0.34 -18.75
N VAL A 83 2.12 -1.06 -18.10
CA VAL A 83 0.97 -1.68 -18.78
C VAL A 83 0.07 -0.62 -19.41
N ALA A 84 -0.18 0.51 -18.73
CA ALA A 84 -0.96 1.61 -19.29
C ALA A 84 -0.33 2.19 -20.57
N PHE A 85 1.00 2.37 -20.57
CA PHE A 85 1.75 2.91 -21.69
C PHE A 85 1.85 1.94 -22.87
N VAL A 86 2.29 0.71 -22.61
CA VAL A 86 2.43 -0.34 -23.64
C VAL A 86 1.08 -0.81 -24.16
N GLY A 87 0.05 -0.83 -23.31
CA GLY A 87 -1.32 -1.19 -23.70
C GLY A 87 -1.86 -0.33 -24.85
N ALA A 88 -1.47 0.94 -24.92
CA ALA A 88 -2.00 1.85 -25.94
C ALA A 88 -1.31 1.59 -27.28
N GLN A 89 -0.01 1.25 -27.24
CA GLN A 89 0.71 0.74 -28.41
C GLN A 89 0.14 -0.62 -28.86
N LEU A 90 -0.28 -1.48 -27.93
CA LEU A 90 -0.94 -2.74 -28.28
C LEU A 90 -2.25 -2.49 -29.01
N PHE A 91 -3.08 -1.55 -28.54
CA PHE A 91 -4.29 -1.16 -29.27
C PHE A 91 -3.96 -0.63 -30.66
N TYR A 92 -2.99 0.28 -30.77
CA TYR A 92 -2.53 0.81 -32.06
C TYR A 92 -2.10 -0.29 -33.04
N THR A 93 -1.47 -1.35 -32.55
CA THR A 93 -0.98 -2.47 -33.38
C THR A 93 -2.10 -3.16 -34.16
N PHE A 94 -3.32 -3.22 -33.60
CA PHE A 94 -4.49 -3.74 -34.32
C PHE A 94 -4.93 -2.82 -35.46
N PHE A 95 -4.81 -1.49 -35.29
CA PHE A 95 -5.16 -0.51 -36.31
C PHE A 95 -4.10 -0.39 -37.42
N SER A 96 -2.83 -0.66 -37.10
CA SER A 96 -1.73 -0.64 -38.07
C SER A 96 -1.56 -1.97 -38.83
N GLY A 97 -2.47 -2.93 -38.66
CA GLY A 97 -2.41 -4.22 -39.36
C GLY A 97 -1.19 -5.07 -38.95
N PHE A 98 -0.73 -4.94 -37.69
CA PHE A 98 0.45 -5.62 -37.17
C PHE A 98 1.76 -5.28 -37.89
N SER A 99 1.86 -4.10 -38.52
CA SER A 99 3.07 -3.64 -39.22
C SER A 99 4.28 -3.34 -38.32
N ALA A 100 4.13 -3.52 -37.00
CA ALA A 100 5.10 -3.16 -35.96
C ALA A 100 5.49 -1.66 -35.93
N GLN A 101 4.74 -0.79 -36.62
CA GLN A 101 4.94 0.65 -36.54
C GLN A 101 4.63 1.17 -35.13
N SER A 102 5.58 1.91 -34.55
CA SER A 102 5.38 2.56 -33.26
C SER A 102 4.54 3.82 -33.44
N MET A 103 3.54 3.99 -32.58
CA MET A 103 2.80 5.24 -32.44
C MET A 103 3.64 6.29 -31.68
N TYR A 104 4.54 5.82 -30.82
CA TYR A 104 5.43 6.66 -30.04
C TYR A 104 6.73 6.93 -30.79
N ASP A 105 7.20 8.16 -30.72
CA ASP A 105 8.56 8.47 -31.10
C ASP A 105 9.58 7.82 -30.14
N SER A 106 10.76 7.50 -30.68
CA SER A 106 11.85 6.83 -29.96
C SER A 106 12.34 7.58 -28.72
N VAL A 107 12.32 8.92 -28.76
CA VAL A 107 12.70 9.78 -27.64
C VAL A 107 11.60 9.79 -26.59
N PHE A 108 10.32 9.76 -26.98
CA PHE A 108 9.18 9.64 -26.05
C PHE A 108 9.21 8.32 -25.26
N LEU A 109 9.47 7.20 -25.96
CA LEU A 109 9.66 5.89 -25.33
C LEU A 109 10.76 5.93 -24.27
N SER A 110 11.85 6.64 -24.54
CA SER A 110 13.00 6.75 -23.66
C SER A 110 12.71 7.67 -22.46
N ILE A 111 12.14 8.86 -22.69
CA ILE A 111 11.82 9.84 -21.64
C ILE A 111 10.77 9.31 -20.66
N TYR A 112 9.74 8.61 -21.17
CA TYR A 112 8.67 8.05 -20.35
C TYR A 112 9.22 7.08 -19.29
N ASN A 113 10.16 6.23 -19.68
CA ASN A 113 10.76 5.20 -18.83
C ASN A 113 11.89 5.72 -17.94
N LEU A 114 12.76 6.59 -18.48
CA LEU A 114 14.04 6.94 -17.85
C LEU A 114 13.90 7.92 -16.67
N THR A 115 13.03 8.93 -16.76
CA THR A 115 13.13 10.07 -15.83
C THR A 115 11.80 10.56 -15.28
N MET A 116 10.79 10.78 -16.11
CA MET A 116 9.65 11.58 -15.67
C MET A 116 8.61 10.81 -14.86
N THR A 117 8.31 9.55 -15.18
CA THR A 117 7.31 8.77 -14.42
C THR A 117 7.91 7.94 -13.28
N SER A 118 9.24 7.86 -13.19
CA SER A 118 9.95 7.09 -12.16
C SER A 118 10.27 7.94 -10.92
N LEU A 119 10.45 9.26 -11.09
CA LEU A 119 10.75 10.18 -9.99
C LEU A 119 9.60 10.28 -8.95
N PRO A 120 8.32 10.49 -9.32
CA PRO A 120 7.25 10.62 -8.33
C PRO A 120 7.03 9.35 -7.52
N ILE A 121 7.10 8.19 -8.18
CA ILE A 121 6.91 6.92 -7.50
C ILE A 121 8.10 6.56 -6.59
N LEU A 122 9.31 7.00 -6.95
CA LEU A 122 10.48 6.90 -6.07
C LEU A 122 10.33 7.79 -4.85
N ILE A 123 9.93 9.06 -5.04
CA ILE A 123 9.67 9.98 -3.92
C ILE A 123 8.57 9.44 -3.00
N TYR A 124 7.49 8.92 -3.58
CA TYR A 124 6.46 8.18 -2.84
C TYR A 124 7.08 7.02 -2.04
N GLY A 125 7.89 6.16 -2.68
CA GLY A 125 8.57 5.04 -2.04
C GLY A 125 9.52 5.43 -0.89
N LEU A 126 10.07 6.65 -0.90
CA LEU A 126 10.96 7.13 0.16
C LEU A 126 10.20 7.80 1.33
N PHE A 127 9.17 8.58 1.01
CA PHE A 127 8.60 9.54 1.95
C PHE A 127 7.21 9.16 2.47
N GLU A 128 6.50 8.24 1.79
CA GLU A 128 5.11 7.94 2.09
C GLU A 128 4.88 7.42 3.51
N GLN A 129 3.87 7.94 4.21
CA GLN A 129 3.49 7.50 5.55
C GLN A 129 1.97 7.35 5.64
N HIS A 130 1.47 6.16 5.33
CA HIS A 130 0.04 5.83 5.42
C HIS A 130 -0.48 5.72 6.86
N VAL A 131 0.39 5.48 7.85
CA VAL A 131 0.03 5.44 9.28
C VAL A 131 1.05 6.22 10.11
N SER A 132 0.57 6.89 11.17
CA SER A 132 1.41 7.68 12.06
C SER A 132 2.44 6.83 12.84
N ARG A 133 3.57 7.45 13.19
CA ARG A 133 4.68 6.77 13.87
C ARG A 133 4.28 6.21 15.24
N SER A 134 3.50 6.96 16.01
CA SER A 134 3.06 6.53 17.34
C SER A 134 2.18 5.29 17.24
N ARG A 135 1.22 5.30 16.30
CA ARG A 135 0.29 4.20 16.10
C ARG A 135 0.98 2.90 15.69
N LEU A 136 1.94 2.95 14.77
CA LEU A 136 2.72 1.77 14.37
C LEU A 136 3.53 1.17 15.53
N ASN A 137 4.01 2.01 16.46
CA ASN A 137 4.73 1.51 17.63
C ASN A 137 3.80 0.95 18.71
N GLU A 138 2.61 1.52 18.87
CA GLU A 138 1.62 1.15 19.90
C GLU A 138 0.74 -0.05 19.51
N GLU A 139 0.51 -0.27 18.21
CA GLU A 139 -0.36 -1.33 17.68
C GLU A 139 0.44 -2.39 16.85
N PRO A 140 1.13 -3.36 17.50
CA PRO A 140 1.87 -4.42 16.79
C PRO A 140 1.01 -5.29 15.87
N GLU A 141 -0.31 -5.30 16.06
CA GLU A 141 -1.25 -6.03 15.19
C GLU A 141 -1.21 -5.54 13.74
N LEU A 142 -0.87 -4.28 13.50
CA LEU A 142 -0.73 -3.72 12.15
C LEU A 142 0.39 -4.43 11.37
N TYR A 143 1.44 -4.87 12.05
CA TYR A 143 2.52 -5.64 11.44
C TYR A 143 2.06 -7.04 11.00
N LYS A 144 1.07 -7.64 11.68
CA LYS A 144 0.50 -8.93 11.27
C LYS A 144 -0.27 -8.82 9.95
N LYS A 145 -0.87 -7.66 9.65
CA LYS A 145 -1.60 -7.43 8.39
C LYS A 145 -0.69 -7.55 7.15
N ILE A 146 0.60 -7.23 7.30
CA ILE A 146 1.58 -7.28 6.19
C ILE A 146 2.33 -8.62 6.08
N ALA A 147 2.15 -9.51 7.07
CA ALA A 147 2.79 -10.82 7.06
C ALA A 147 2.37 -11.64 5.84
N HIS A 148 3.21 -12.59 5.43
CA HIS A 148 2.99 -13.47 4.27
C HIS A 148 2.86 -12.73 2.93
N ASN A 149 3.51 -11.57 2.82
CA ASN A 149 3.59 -10.79 1.59
C ASN A 149 2.21 -10.44 0.98
N ARG A 150 1.18 -10.19 1.82
CA ARG A 150 -0.20 -9.99 1.37
C ARG A 150 -0.39 -8.80 0.43
N VAL A 151 0.43 -7.76 0.54
CA VAL A 151 0.29 -6.58 -0.32
C VAL A 151 0.81 -6.88 -1.72
N LEU A 152 1.90 -7.63 -1.87
CA LEU A 152 2.52 -7.98 -3.17
C LEU A 152 2.05 -9.36 -3.70
N LEU A 153 0.82 -9.78 -3.41
CA LEU A 153 0.26 -10.98 -3.99
C LEU A 153 0.10 -10.83 -5.52
N TRP A 154 0.28 -11.92 -6.25
CA TRP A 154 0.08 -11.97 -7.71
C TRP A 154 -1.32 -11.49 -8.13
N SER A 155 -2.35 -11.83 -7.35
CA SER A 155 -3.72 -11.34 -7.60
C SER A 155 -3.82 -9.83 -7.53
N LYS A 156 -3.13 -9.18 -6.57
CA LYS A 156 -3.08 -7.72 -6.48
C LYS A 156 -2.35 -7.14 -7.68
N LEU A 157 -1.21 -7.72 -8.06
CA LEU A 157 -0.48 -7.28 -9.24
C LEU A 157 -1.35 -7.33 -10.51
N LEU A 158 -2.10 -8.42 -10.72
CA LEU A 158 -3.01 -8.58 -11.86
C LEU A 158 -4.14 -7.54 -11.85
N VAL A 159 -4.72 -7.23 -10.68
CA VAL A 159 -5.73 -6.15 -10.58
C VAL A 159 -5.13 -4.80 -10.97
N TRP A 160 -3.93 -4.49 -10.50
CA TRP A 160 -3.22 -3.25 -10.88
C TRP A 160 -2.90 -3.21 -12.38
N SER A 161 -2.45 -4.31 -12.96
CA SER A 161 -2.22 -4.42 -14.41
C SER A 161 -3.51 -4.29 -15.21
N GLY A 162 -4.61 -4.90 -14.77
CA GLY A 162 -5.93 -4.78 -15.40
C GLY A 162 -6.44 -3.34 -15.38
N LEU A 163 -6.23 -2.61 -14.28
CA LEU A 163 -6.53 -1.17 -14.21
C LEU A 163 -5.63 -0.36 -15.16
N GLY A 164 -4.35 -0.74 -15.30
CA GLY A 164 -3.45 -0.12 -16.29
C GLY A 164 -3.97 -0.29 -17.71
N PHE A 165 -4.43 -1.50 -18.03
CA PHE A 165 -5.04 -1.80 -19.33
C PHE A 165 -6.33 -1.02 -19.57
N TRP A 166 -7.18 -0.85 -18.54
CA TRP A 166 -8.38 0.01 -18.60
C TRP A 166 -8.03 1.47 -18.89
N HIS A 167 -7.04 2.02 -18.18
CA HIS A 167 -6.61 3.41 -18.39
C HIS A 167 -6.10 3.62 -19.80
N SER A 168 -5.33 2.67 -20.29
CA SER A 168 -4.84 2.64 -21.66
C SER A 168 -5.98 2.65 -22.68
N ALA A 169 -6.99 1.81 -22.48
CA ALA A 169 -8.16 1.73 -23.35
C ALA A 169 -8.94 3.05 -23.35
N CYS A 170 -9.15 3.66 -22.18
CA CYS A 170 -9.81 4.97 -22.08
C CYS A 170 -9.04 6.05 -22.83
N CYS A 171 -7.72 6.15 -22.62
CA CYS A 171 -6.89 7.16 -23.28
C CYS A 171 -6.86 6.98 -24.80
N PHE A 172 -6.75 5.74 -25.27
CA PHE A 172 -6.64 5.43 -26.70
C PHE A 172 -7.99 5.54 -27.41
N PHE A 173 -9.01 4.78 -26.99
CA PHE A 173 -10.28 4.68 -27.72
C PHE A 173 -11.13 5.94 -27.64
N LEU A 174 -11.04 6.72 -26.56
CA LEU A 174 -11.75 7.99 -26.47
C LEU A 174 -11.22 8.97 -27.53
N PHE A 175 -9.89 9.01 -27.71
CA PHE A 175 -9.30 9.87 -28.73
C PHE A 175 -9.56 9.36 -30.15
N VAL A 176 -9.48 8.05 -30.39
CA VAL A 176 -9.88 7.44 -31.67
C VAL A 176 -11.34 7.75 -32.01
N GLY A 177 -12.26 7.60 -31.07
CA GLY A 177 -13.70 7.87 -31.30
C GLY A 177 -13.97 9.30 -31.76
N ILE A 178 -13.18 10.26 -31.26
CA ILE A 178 -13.27 11.66 -31.67
C ILE A 178 -12.69 11.85 -33.07
N LEU A 179 -11.54 11.24 -33.37
CA LEU A 179 -10.94 11.32 -34.70
C LEU A 179 -11.81 10.69 -35.81
N LEU A 180 -12.62 9.68 -35.47
CA LEU A 180 -13.60 9.10 -36.39
C LEU A 180 -14.74 10.06 -36.74
N TYR A 181 -15.12 10.96 -35.83
CA TYR A 181 -16.15 11.96 -36.06
C TYR A 181 -15.59 13.25 -36.69
N ASN A 182 -14.36 13.61 -36.32
CA ASN A 182 -13.67 14.79 -36.83
C ASN A 182 -12.18 14.47 -37.03
N SER A 183 -11.77 14.28 -38.28
CA SER A 183 -10.39 13.95 -38.64
C SER A 183 -9.48 15.18 -38.72
N THR A 184 -10.01 16.39 -38.47
CA THR A 184 -9.27 17.66 -38.60
C THR A 184 -9.65 18.58 -37.45
N PHE A 185 -8.69 19.01 -36.63
CA PHE A 185 -8.93 20.08 -35.66
C PHE A 185 -8.38 21.39 -36.21
N GLY A 186 -9.28 22.22 -36.76
CA GLY A 186 -8.91 23.43 -37.49
C GLY A 186 -8.38 23.11 -38.90
N THR A 187 -7.14 23.49 -39.19
CA THR A 187 -6.47 23.30 -40.49
C THR A 187 -5.53 22.08 -40.54
N TYR A 188 -5.32 21.38 -39.42
CA TYR A 188 -4.28 20.35 -39.30
C TYR A 188 -4.88 18.95 -39.26
N LEU A 189 -4.35 18.07 -40.12
CA LEU A 189 -4.60 16.63 -40.07
C LEU A 189 -3.65 15.99 -39.05
N TYR A 190 -4.18 15.11 -38.20
CA TYR A 190 -3.35 14.36 -37.26
C TYR A 190 -2.52 13.32 -38.01
N ASP A 191 -1.21 13.49 -37.99
CA ASP A 191 -0.28 12.40 -38.31
C ASP A 191 -0.13 11.44 -37.11
N ILE A 192 0.43 10.25 -37.34
CA ILE A 192 0.68 9.21 -36.34
C ILE A 192 1.38 9.76 -35.10
N TYR A 193 2.37 10.63 -35.29
CA TYR A 193 3.15 11.22 -34.21
C TYR A 193 2.35 12.22 -33.38
N SER A 194 1.49 13.00 -34.03
CA SER A 194 0.56 13.90 -33.34
C SER A 194 -0.44 13.10 -32.50
N PHE A 195 -0.95 12.01 -33.07
CA PHE A 195 -1.84 11.10 -32.36
C PHE A 195 -1.16 10.47 -31.14
N GLY A 196 0.06 9.94 -31.33
CA GLY A 196 0.85 9.36 -30.26
C GLY A 196 1.15 10.33 -29.13
N SER A 197 1.55 11.57 -29.44
CA SER A 197 1.82 12.60 -28.44
C SER A 197 0.62 12.90 -27.54
N VAL A 198 -0.58 13.01 -28.11
CA VAL A 198 -1.81 13.25 -27.31
C VAL A 198 -2.12 12.07 -26.40
N VAL A 199 -2.01 10.84 -26.90
CA VAL A 199 -2.26 9.63 -26.10
C VAL A 199 -1.27 9.51 -24.95
N VAL A 200 0.02 9.81 -25.18
CA VAL A 200 1.03 9.83 -24.10
C VAL A 200 0.69 10.87 -23.04
N GLU A 201 0.30 12.07 -23.44
CA GLU A 201 -0.07 13.15 -22.52
C GLU A 201 -1.26 12.73 -21.62
N PHE A 202 -2.29 12.11 -22.22
CA PHE A 202 -3.42 11.57 -21.47
C PHE A 202 -3.01 10.48 -20.48
N ILE A 203 -2.16 9.54 -20.90
CA ILE A 203 -1.65 8.47 -20.03
C ILE A 203 -0.84 9.07 -18.88
N LEU A 204 0.04 10.04 -19.16
CA LEU A 204 0.88 10.69 -18.16
C LEU A 204 0.03 11.38 -17.09
N ILE A 205 -1.00 12.11 -17.48
CA ILE A 205 -1.92 12.76 -16.55
C ILE A 205 -2.69 11.72 -15.73
N CYS A 206 -3.24 10.67 -16.35
CA CYS A 206 -3.98 9.62 -15.66
C CYS A 206 -3.12 8.90 -14.62
N VAL A 207 -1.91 8.49 -15.01
CA VAL A 207 -0.95 7.81 -14.14
C VAL A 207 -0.55 8.72 -12.98
N THR A 208 -0.23 9.99 -13.25
CA THR A 208 0.15 10.98 -12.22
C THR A 208 -0.99 11.25 -11.25
N LEU A 209 -2.21 11.48 -11.74
CA LEU A 209 -3.39 11.71 -10.90
C LEU A 209 -3.74 10.47 -10.06
N ARG A 210 -3.59 9.27 -10.62
CA ARG A 210 -3.75 8.03 -9.84
C ARG A 210 -2.79 8.01 -8.67
N LEU A 211 -1.51 8.34 -8.87
CA LEU A 211 -0.55 8.39 -7.77
C LEU A 211 -0.99 9.37 -6.68
N VAL A 212 -1.45 10.56 -7.07
CA VAL A 212 -1.99 11.57 -6.15
C VAL A 212 -3.16 11.02 -5.33
N ILE A 213 -4.09 10.28 -5.95
CA ILE A 213 -5.23 9.64 -5.26
C ILE A 213 -4.75 8.57 -4.28
N PHE A 214 -3.72 7.80 -4.63
CA PHE A 214 -3.20 6.72 -3.78
C PHE A 214 -2.34 7.21 -2.61
N THR A 215 -1.78 8.40 -2.68
CA THR A 215 -0.98 9.02 -1.62
C THR A 215 -1.82 9.41 -0.41
N TYR A 216 -1.37 9.03 0.79
CA TYR A 216 -1.96 9.47 2.06
C TYR A 216 -1.28 10.74 2.58
N SER A 217 0.03 10.90 2.35
CA SER A 217 0.83 11.96 2.95
C SER A 217 1.40 12.93 1.91
N PHE A 218 0.80 14.11 1.78
CA PHE A 218 1.28 15.19 0.91
C PHE A 218 2.47 15.96 1.50
N GLN A 219 3.64 15.33 1.48
CA GLN A 219 4.88 16.00 1.89
C GLN A 219 5.42 16.89 0.77
N VAL A 220 6.14 17.95 1.13
CA VAL A 220 6.73 18.91 0.18
C VAL A 220 7.54 18.22 -0.94
N PRO A 221 8.42 17.23 -0.66
CA PRO A 221 9.15 16.53 -1.73
C PRO A 221 8.23 15.82 -2.73
N PHE A 222 7.11 15.26 -2.27
CA PHE A 222 6.14 14.59 -3.13
C PHE A 222 5.45 15.59 -4.07
N VAL A 223 5.00 16.73 -3.54
CA VAL A 223 4.38 17.79 -4.35
C VAL A 223 5.36 18.34 -5.38
N ILE A 224 6.61 18.62 -4.97
CA ILE A 224 7.67 19.03 -5.90
C ILE A 224 7.90 17.96 -6.97
N GLY A 225 7.95 16.68 -6.59
CA GLY A 225 8.12 15.56 -7.51
C GLY A 225 7.03 15.51 -8.59
N ILE A 226 5.76 15.68 -8.20
CA ILE A 226 4.63 15.72 -9.13
C ILE A 226 4.73 16.91 -10.09
N VAL A 227 5.02 18.11 -9.56
CA VAL A 227 5.16 19.33 -10.37
C VAL A 227 6.32 19.19 -11.36
N VAL A 228 7.48 18.69 -10.90
CA VAL A 228 8.65 18.44 -11.75
C VAL A 228 8.33 17.41 -12.83
N THR A 229 7.53 16.38 -12.54
CA THR A 229 7.13 15.41 -13.56
C THR A 229 6.24 16.01 -14.63
N VAL A 230 5.20 16.76 -14.25
CA VAL A 230 4.27 17.36 -15.22
C VAL A 230 4.96 18.46 -16.03
N LEU A 231 5.59 19.43 -15.36
CA LEU A 231 6.27 20.54 -16.04
C LEU A 231 7.54 20.09 -16.75
N GLY A 232 8.28 19.14 -16.16
CA GLY A 232 9.47 18.58 -16.77
C GLY A 232 9.15 17.77 -18.01
N PHE A 233 8.06 17.02 -18.03
CA PHE A 233 7.60 16.33 -19.23
C PHE A 233 7.26 17.33 -20.34
N ALA A 234 6.38 18.29 -20.06
CA ALA A 234 6.01 19.34 -21.01
C ALA A 234 7.23 20.15 -21.50
N GLY A 235 8.16 20.47 -20.59
CA GLY A 235 9.38 21.22 -20.88
C GLY A 235 10.38 20.43 -21.72
N LEU A 236 10.60 19.14 -21.43
CA LEU A 236 11.45 18.27 -22.24
C LEU A 236 10.86 18.04 -23.63
N LEU A 237 9.54 17.87 -23.74
CA LEU A 237 8.88 17.75 -25.04
C LEU A 237 9.01 19.02 -25.86
N SER A 238 8.76 20.17 -25.26
CA SER A 238 8.95 21.48 -25.90
C SER A 238 10.39 21.67 -26.35
N LEU A 239 11.36 21.31 -25.50
CA LEU A 239 12.78 21.39 -25.80
C LEU A 239 13.16 20.44 -26.93
N TYR A 240 12.68 19.20 -26.92
CA TYR A 240 12.94 18.23 -28.00
C TYR A 240 12.41 18.75 -29.34
N ASN A 241 11.17 19.24 -29.39
CA ASN A 241 10.56 19.83 -30.59
C ASN A 241 11.34 21.07 -31.09
N TYR A 242 11.94 21.86 -30.19
CA TYR A 242 12.76 23.01 -30.55
C TYR A 242 14.19 22.63 -31.01
N LEU A 243 14.82 21.65 -30.37
CA LEU A 243 16.21 21.23 -30.67
C LEU A 243 16.33 20.36 -31.93
N THR A 244 15.23 19.75 -32.42
CA THR A 244 15.20 19.08 -33.72
C THR A 244 15.48 20.05 -34.88
N LEU A 245 15.35 21.37 -34.65
CA LEU A 245 15.52 22.42 -35.66
C LEU A 245 16.99 22.63 -36.12
N PRO A 246 18.05 22.39 -35.31
CA PRO A 246 19.44 22.49 -35.80
C PRO A 246 20.41 21.31 -35.53
N LEU A 247 20.10 20.35 -34.64
CA LEU A 247 21.11 19.40 -34.13
C LEU A 247 21.02 17.95 -34.65
N PHE A 248 19.85 17.48 -35.08
CA PHE A 248 19.60 16.04 -35.31
C PHE A 248 19.36 15.64 -36.78
N GLY A 249 19.56 16.55 -37.75
CA GLY A 249 19.38 16.26 -39.18
C GLY A 249 17.91 16.08 -39.59
N ASN A 250 17.68 15.82 -40.89
CA ASN A 250 16.43 15.96 -41.68
C ASN A 250 15.14 15.23 -41.18
N ASN A 251 15.05 14.74 -39.95
CA ASN A 251 13.79 14.22 -39.39
C ASN A 251 12.91 15.38 -38.93
N LEU A 252 12.24 16.03 -39.89
CA LEU A 252 11.31 17.14 -39.66
C LEU A 252 9.90 16.67 -39.24
N ASP A 253 9.64 15.36 -39.27
CA ASP A 253 8.31 14.77 -39.03
C ASP A 253 7.72 15.12 -37.66
N PHE A 254 8.57 15.44 -36.68
CA PHE A 254 8.18 15.81 -35.32
C PHE A 254 8.31 17.30 -35.01
N LEU A 255 8.64 18.13 -36.01
CA LEU A 255 8.85 19.55 -35.79
C LEU A 255 7.51 20.25 -35.51
N TRP A 256 7.46 21.08 -34.46
CA TRP A 256 6.27 21.85 -34.03
C TRP A 256 5.04 21.05 -33.58
N VAL A 257 5.03 19.72 -33.77
CA VAL A 257 3.90 18.85 -33.42
C VAL A 257 3.38 19.08 -31.99
N TYR A 258 4.27 19.16 -31.00
CA TYR A 258 3.84 19.39 -29.61
C TYR A 258 3.21 20.77 -29.39
N PHE A 259 3.75 21.81 -30.03
CA PHE A 259 3.20 23.17 -29.94
C PHE A 259 1.84 23.27 -30.62
N ASP A 260 1.68 22.63 -31.78
CA ASP A 260 0.42 22.58 -32.51
C ASP A 260 -0.65 21.88 -31.68
N ILE A 261 -0.32 20.76 -31.03
CA ILE A 261 -1.19 20.06 -30.06
C ILE A 261 -1.59 20.98 -28.90
N CYS A 262 -0.63 21.70 -28.32
CA CYS A 262 -0.89 22.61 -27.20
C CYS A 262 -1.79 23.80 -27.60
N GLN A 263 -1.79 24.20 -28.86
CA GLN A 263 -2.70 25.24 -29.36
C GLN A 263 -4.14 24.76 -29.53
N GLN A 264 -4.37 23.45 -29.63
CA GLN A 264 -5.71 22.90 -29.84
C GLN A 264 -6.54 22.88 -28.55
N PRO A 265 -7.65 23.64 -28.45
CA PRO A 265 -8.49 23.67 -27.25
C PRO A 265 -9.13 22.31 -26.92
N ILE A 266 -9.36 21.48 -27.93
CA ILE A 266 -9.96 20.16 -27.77
C ILE A 266 -9.12 19.27 -26.86
N VAL A 267 -7.78 19.30 -26.98
CA VAL A 267 -6.89 18.43 -26.21
C VAL A 267 -7.01 18.75 -24.72
N TRP A 268 -7.04 20.05 -24.38
CA TRP A 268 -7.25 20.52 -23.01
C TRP A 268 -8.64 20.21 -22.46
N ALA A 269 -9.68 20.26 -23.30
CA ALA A 269 -11.03 19.88 -22.89
C ALA A 269 -11.17 18.36 -22.67
N LEU A 270 -10.44 17.55 -23.43
CA LEU A 270 -10.47 16.09 -23.33
C LEU A 270 -9.64 15.54 -22.17
N MET A 271 -8.55 16.20 -21.80
CA MET A 271 -7.72 15.79 -20.66
C MET A 271 -8.54 15.47 -19.38
N PRO A 272 -9.37 16.40 -18.85
CA PRO A 272 -10.14 16.13 -17.63
C PRO A 272 -11.22 15.05 -17.86
N LEU A 273 -11.79 14.95 -19.07
CA LEU A 273 -12.78 13.93 -19.39
C LEU A 273 -12.15 12.52 -19.39
N VAL A 274 -11.01 12.36 -20.05
CA VAL A 274 -10.25 11.10 -20.07
C VAL A 274 -9.80 10.74 -18.67
N ALA A 275 -9.26 11.69 -17.91
CA ALA A 275 -8.86 11.45 -16.53
C ALA A 275 -10.04 11.01 -15.66
N ALA A 276 -11.21 11.65 -15.78
CA ALA A 276 -12.40 11.27 -15.03
C ALA A 276 -12.87 9.85 -15.37
N MET A 277 -12.92 9.48 -16.66
CA MET A 277 -13.33 8.15 -17.10
C MET A 277 -12.33 7.06 -16.69
N ALA A 278 -11.04 7.31 -16.88
CA ALA A 278 -9.99 6.36 -16.55
C ALA A 278 -9.91 6.12 -15.04
N LEU A 279 -10.02 7.18 -14.22
CA LEU A 279 -9.87 7.12 -12.76
C LEU A 279 -11.15 6.73 -12.02
N PHE A 280 -12.31 6.73 -12.68
CA PHE A 280 -13.59 6.34 -12.06
C PHE A 280 -13.52 5.01 -11.28
N PRO A 281 -13.06 3.89 -11.87
CA PRO A 281 -12.95 2.62 -11.14
C PRO A 281 -11.96 2.70 -9.97
N ASP A 282 -10.90 3.49 -10.08
CA ASP A 282 -9.93 3.63 -8.99
C ASP A 282 -10.49 4.34 -7.78
N ILE A 283 -11.23 5.42 -8.02
CA ILE A 283 -11.92 6.16 -6.97
C ILE A 283 -12.94 5.24 -6.30
N LEU A 284 -13.71 4.47 -7.08
CA LEU A 284 -14.69 3.53 -6.53
C LEU A 284 -14.03 2.46 -5.65
N ILE A 285 -12.98 1.80 -6.15
CA ILE A 285 -12.24 0.78 -5.39
C ILE A 285 -11.65 1.40 -4.12
N ARG A 286 -11.11 2.61 -4.20
CA ARG A 286 -10.52 3.30 -3.06
C ARG A 286 -11.57 3.63 -2.00
N VAL A 287 -12.71 4.20 -2.40
CA VAL A 287 -13.82 4.52 -1.49
C VAL A 287 -14.33 3.26 -0.78
N MET A 288 -14.47 2.15 -1.50
CA MET A 288 -14.88 0.88 -0.89
C MET A 288 -13.88 0.37 0.15
N GLN A 289 -12.58 0.45 -0.14
CA GLN A 289 -11.52 0.03 0.77
C GLN A 289 -11.45 0.93 2.02
N ASP A 290 -11.49 2.24 1.84
CA ASP A 290 -11.42 3.21 2.93
C ASP A 290 -12.65 3.11 3.83
N THR A 291 -13.85 2.91 3.25
CA THR A 291 -15.08 2.71 4.02
C THR A 291 -15.00 1.46 4.90
N LYS A 292 -14.43 0.36 4.37
CA LYS A 292 -14.23 -0.88 5.13
C LYS A 292 -13.26 -0.68 6.29
N GLU A 293 -12.10 -0.06 6.05
CA GLU A 293 -11.12 0.20 7.10
C GLU A 293 -11.65 1.17 8.17
N MET A 294 -12.37 2.22 7.77
CA MET A 294 -13.00 3.15 8.71
C MET A 294 -14.05 2.47 9.60
N ARG A 295 -14.83 1.53 9.06
CA ARG A 295 -15.78 0.72 9.83
C ARG A 295 -15.06 -0.12 10.89
N ILE A 296 -13.96 -0.77 10.52
CA ILE A 296 -13.15 -1.59 11.43
C ILE A 296 -12.54 -0.73 12.54
N ILE A 297 -11.96 0.43 12.20
CA ILE A 297 -11.37 1.36 13.17
C ILE A 297 -12.44 1.86 14.15
N ARG A 298 -13.62 2.23 13.66
CA ARG A 298 -14.75 2.67 14.50
C ARG A 298 -15.18 1.58 15.48
N GLN A 299 -15.33 0.34 15.02
CA GLN A 299 -15.68 -0.80 15.89
C GLN A 299 -14.64 -1.03 16.99
N ARG A 300 -13.35 -0.94 16.67
CA ARG A 300 -12.27 -1.06 17.66
C ARG A 300 -12.31 0.04 18.71
N HIS A 301 -12.54 1.29 18.31
CA HIS A 301 -12.69 2.41 19.24
C HIS A 301 -13.89 2.20 20.18
N LEU A 302 -15.03 1.76 19.65
CA LEU A 302 -16.23 1.46 20.44
C LEU A 302 -16.03 0.30 21.41
N ALA A 303 -15.32 -0.75 20.98
CA ALA A 303 -14.98 -1.87 21.86
C ALA A 303 -14.05 -1.43 23.00
N LYS A 304 -13.08 -0.55 22.71
CA LYS A 304 -12.15 0.00 23.69
C LYS A 304 -12.85 0.90 24.70
N SER A 305 -13.76 1.80 24.28
CA SER A 305 -14.55 2.61 25.21
C SER A 305 -15.42 1.74 26.10
N ARG A 306 -16.13 0.76 25.53
CA ARG A 306 -16.98 -0.17 26.29
C ARG A 306 -16.19 -0.97 27.33
N PHE A 307 -14.95 -1.35 27.02
CA PHE A 307 -14.07 -2.04 27.94
C PHE A 307 -13.64 -1.15 29.12
N GLU A 308 -13.34 0.12 28.87
CA GLU A 308 -13.03 1.07 29.95
C GLU A 308 -14.25 1.36 30.83
N ASP A 309 -15.45 1.49 30.24
CA ASP A 309 -16.70 1.65 31.00
C ASP A 309 -16.98 0.45 31.91
N LEU A 310 -16.77 -0.77 31.39
CA LEU A 310 -16.92 -2.00 32.17
C LEU A 310 -15.93 -2.09 33.33
N LYS A 311 -14.67 -1.65 33.13
CA LYS A 311 -13.68 -1.59 34.21
C LYS A 311 -14.08 -0.59 35.29
N LEU A 312 -14.57 0.59 34.89
CA LEU A 312 -15.02 1.62 35.82
C LEU A 312 -16.21 1.13 36.64
N SER A 313 -17.20 0.49 36.00
CA SER A 313 -18.35 -0.13 36.69
C SER A 313 -17.91 -1.22 37.67
N ALA A 314 -17.02 -2.13 37.24
CA ALA A 314 -16.52 -3.20 38.11
C ALA A 314 -15.69 -2.67 39.29
N ALA A 315 -14.94 -1.59 39.10
CA ALA A 315 -14.21 -0.92 40.17
C ALA A 315 -15.14 -0.22 41.17
N ALA A 316 -16.23 0.39 40.69
CA ALA A 316 -17.26 0.98 41.53
C ALA A 316 -17.98 -0.08 42.38
N ASP A 317 -18.40 -1.19 41.78
CA ASP A 317 -19.05 -2.31 42.48
C ASP A 317 -18.12 -2.92 43.55
N TYR A 318 -16.82 -3.03 43.27
CA TYR A 318 -15.83 -3.48 44.25
C TYR A 318 -15.68 -2.50 45.42
N GLY A 319 -15.67 -1.19 45.14
CA GLY A 319 -15.62 -0.16 46.18
C GLY A 319 -16.84 -0.18 47.10
N VAL A 320 -18.04 -0.36 46.53
CA VAL A 320 -19.30 -0.45 47.28
C VAL A 320 -19.35 -1.71 48.14
N ASN A 321 -18.93 -2.86 47.61
CA ASN A 321 -18.89 -4.10 48.39
C ASN A 321 -17.85 -4.04 49.52
N LYS A 322 -16.69 -3.42 49.28
CA LYS A 322 -15.68 -3.21 50.33
C LYS A 322 -16.19 -2.28 51.43
N GLN A 323 -16.92 -1.22 51.09
CA GLN A 323 -17.56 -0.36 52.09
C GLN A 323 -18.62 -1.12 52.90
N LYS A 324 -19.46 -1.94 52.25
CA LYS A 324 -20.44 -2.80 52.96
C LYS A 324 -19.76 -3.79 53.91
N GLU A 325 -18.66 -4.44 53.51
CA GLU A 325 -17.89 -5.35 54.37
C GLU A 325 -17.21 -4.63 55.54
N THR A 326 -16.79 -3.37 55.34
CA THR A 326 -16.16 -2.56 56.41
C THR A 326 -17.21 -2.12 57.45
N VAL A 327 -18.41 -1.77 57.01
CA VAL A 327 -19.53 -1.42 57.90
C VAL A 327 -20.05 -2.66 58.66
N LEU A 328 -20.15 -3.80 57.98
CA LEU A 328 -20.60 -5.06 58.61
C LEU A 328 -19.60 -5.60 59.65
N SER A 329 -18.30 -5.31 59.49
CA SER A 329 -17.27 -5.67 60.47
C SER A 329 -17.15 -4.68 61.63
N THR A 330 -17.74 -3.48 61.53
CA THR A 330 -17.82 -2.54 62.67
C THR A 330 -18.99 -2.86 63.61
N ASP A 331 -20.06 -3.49 63.12
CA ASP A 331 -21.24 -3.88 63.92
C ASP A 331 -21.09 -5.22 64.67
N HIS A 332 -20.10 -6.03 64.32
CA HIS A 332 -19.76 -7.27 65.04
C HIS A 332 -18.29 -7.26 65.46
N GLY A 333 -18.03 -6.83 66.69
CA GLY A 333 -16.70 -6.88 67.28
C GLY A 333 -16.20 -8.32 67.41
N LEU A 334 -15.27 -8.74 66.53
CA LEU A 334 -14.49 -9.97 66.70
C LEU A 334 -13.11 -9.90 66.02
N SER A 335 -12.12 -10.01 66.90
CA SER A 335 -10.70 -10.41 66.83
C SER A 335 -9.96 -10.65 65.49
N SER A 336 -8.83 -9.96 65.43
CA SER A 336 -7.54 -10.04 64.71
C SER A 336 -6.99 -11.32 64.01
N ASP A 337 -7.74 -12.37 63.64
CA ASP A 337 -7.13 -13.57 63.02
C ASP A 337 -7.51 -13.87 61.55
N ALA A 338 -8.34 -13.04 60.91
CA ALA A 338 -8.84 -13.31 59.54
C ALA A 338 -8.00 -12.72 58.38
N GLU A 339 -6.98 -11.89 58.65
CA GLU A 339 -6.27 -11.15 57.59
C GLU A 339 -5.34 -12.01 56.70
N LYS A 340 -5.01 -13.24 57.11
CA LYS A 340 -4.08 -14.10 56.36
C LYS A 340 -4.73 -15.11 55.40
N GLN A 341 -6.07 -15.29 55.41
CA GLN A 341 -6.77 -16.22 54.50
C GLN A 341 -7.55 -15.55 53.36
N GLN A 342 -7.72 -14.23 53.36
CA GLN A 342 -8.50 -13.50 52.33
C GLN A 342 -7.71 -13.03 51.09
N GLN A 343 -6.39 -13.25 51.01
CA GLN A 343 -5.60 -12.84 49.84
C GLN A 343 -5.73 -13.78 48.62
N GLN A 344 -6.09 -15.06 48.79
CA GLN A 344 -6.32 -15.99 47.68
C GLN A 344 -7.56 -15.69 46.81
N PRO A 345 -8.74 -15.29 47.33
CA PRO A 345 -9.91 -14.98 46.49
C PRO A 345 -9.77 -13.67 45.68
N GLN A 346 -8.97 -12.69 46.13
CA GLN A 346 -8.78 -11.42 45.42
C GLN A 346 -8.02 -11.56 44.10
N VAL A 347 -7.07 -12.50 44.02
CA VAL A 347 -6.31 -12.77 42.79
C VAL A 347 -7.18 -13.53 41.79
N ILE A 348 -7.94 -14.53 42.25
CA ILE A 348 -8.78 -15.40 41.41
C ILE A 348 -9.95 -14.63 40.78
N LEU A 349 -10.58 -13.70 41.52
CA LEU A 349 -11.68 -12.89 40.98
C LEU A 349 -11.19 -11.84 39.97
N LYS A 350 -10.08 -11.14 40.26
CA LYS A 350 -9.40 -10.26 39.30
C LYS A 350 -8.96 -11.01 38.04
N PHE A 351 -8.48 -12.25 38.20
CA PHE A 351 -8.14 -13.12 37.06
C PHE A 351 -9.37 -13.49 36.23
N ARG A 352 -10.48 -13.91 36.86
CA ARG A 352 -11.71 -14.29 36.14
C ARG A 352 -12.39 -13.12 35.42
N VAL A 353 -12.37 -11.93 36.01
CA VAL A 353 -12.88 -10.71 35.36
C VAL A 353 -11.99 -10.31 34.19
N ASN A 354 -10.66 -10.32 34.36
CA ASN A 354 -9.75 -10.10 33.24
C ASN A 354 -9.90 -11.17 32.16
N GLN A 355 -10.12 -12.44 32.51
CA GLN A 355 -10.22 -13.54 31.55
C GLN A 355 -11.55 -13.51 30.78
N LYS A 356 -12.69 -13.25 31.43
CA LYS A 356 -13.98 -13.04 30.75
C LYS A 356 -13.96 -11.80 29.86
N ALA A 357 -13.34 -10.70 30.31
CA ALA A 357 -13.25 -9.47 29.53
C ALA A 357 -12.24 -9.59 28.37
N ASN A 358 -11.13 -10.31 28.55
CA ASN A 358 -10.16 -10.59 27.50
C ASN A 358 -10.72 -11.57 26.45
N ASN A 359 -11.52 -12.56 26.87
CA ASN A 359 -12.24 -13.44 25.94
C ASN A 359 -13.33 -12.69 25.14
N ALA A 360 -14.03 -11.73 25.76
CA ALA A 360 -14.98 -10.87 25.05
C ALA A 360 -14.28 -9.92 24.05
N TYR A 361 -13.13 -9.36 24.43
CA TYR A 361 -12.29 -8.55 23.55
C TYR A 361 -11.75 -9.39 22.38
N GLN A 362 -11.19 -10.56 22.65
CA GLN A 362 -10.68 -11.46 21.61
C GLN A 362 -11.79 -11.97 20.69
N ASN A 363 -12.96 -12.36 21.19
CA ASN A 363 -14.08 -12.78 20.35
C ASN A 363 -14.62 -11.63 19.49
N SER A 364 -14.64 -10.40 19.99
CA SER A 364 -15.03 -9.23 19.20
C SER A 364 -13.99 -8.83 18.14
N ALA A 365 -12.70 -9.03 18.43
CA ALA A 365 -11.60 -8.79 17.50
C ALA A 365 -11.48 -9.89 16.45
N PHE A 366 -11.82 -11.14 16.80
CA PHE A 366 -11.79 -12.32 15.94
C PHE A 366 -13.00 -12.35 14.99
N ASN A 367 -14.22 -12.08 15.48
CA ASN A 367 -15.41 -11.96 14.63
C ASN A 367 -15.35 -10.75 13.67
N ALA A 368 -14.50 -9.76 13.93
CA ALA A 368 -14.23 -8.65 13.01
C ALA A 368 -13.17 -8.99 11.94
N GLN A 369 -12.47 -10.12 12.06
CA GLN A 369 -11.46 -10.61 11.13
C GLN A 369 -11.98 -11.74 10.21
N GLU A 370 -12.98 -12.50 10.68
CA GLU A 370 -13.65 -13.55 9.90
C GLU A 370 -14.94 -13.02 9.22
N GLU A 371 -14.78 -12.20 8.19
CA GLU A 371 -15.76 -12.16 7.10
C GLU A 371 -15.08 -12.78 5.87
N PRO A 372 -15.63 -13.85 5.29
CA PRO A 372 -15.01 -14.48 4.12
C PRO A 372 -14.99 -13.48 2.96
N ALA A 373 -13.93 -13.52 2.16
CA ALA A 373 -13.92 -12.84 0.87
C ALA A 373 -15.08 -13.39 0.02
N PRO A 374 -15.78 -12.56 -0.76
CA PRO A 374 -16.82 -13.08 -1.66
C PRO A 374 -16.11 -13.90 -2.74
N GLY A 375 -16.18 -15.23 -2.66
CA GLY A 375 -15.56 -16.12 -3.67
C GLY A 375 -15.40 -17.60 -3.30
N GLU A 376 -15.42 -17.99 -2.02
CA GLU A 376 -15.28 -19.41 -1.63
C GLU A 376 -16.62 -20.00 -1.19
N ALA A 377 -17.52 -20.19 -2.15
CA ALA A 377 -18.69 -21.05 -2.01
C ALA A 377 -18.72 -22.01 -3.21
N GLY A 378 -18.04 -23.14 -3.06
CA GLY A 378 -18.03 -24.22 -4.03
C GLY A 378 -17.06 -25.32 -3.60
N GLU A 379 -17.51 -26.56 -3.68
CA GLU A 379 -16.78 -27.79 -3.35
C GLU A 379 -16.67 -28.18 -1.86
N ARG A 380 -17.82 -28.59 -1.30
CA ARG A 380 -17.82 -29.78 -0.43
C ARG A 380 -18.22 -30.97 -1.30
N TYR A 381 -17.27 -31.88 -1.52
CA TYR A 381 -17.57 -33.22 -2.00
C TYR A 381 -18.31 -33.97 -0.88
N GLU A 382 -19.54 -34.38 -1.18
CA GLU A 382 -20.29 -35.36 -0.38
C GLU A 382 -19.66 -36.73 -0.58
N THR A 383 -19.12 -37.29 0.50
CA THR A 383 -18.99 -38.74 0.66
C THR A 383 -20.36 -39.28 1.06
N SER A 384 -21.04 -39.98 0.16
CA SER A 384 -22.12 -40.90 0.53
C SER A 384 -21.76 -42.30 0.04
N ASP A 385 -21.58 -43.20 1.01
CA ASP A 385 -21.69 -44.63 0.81
C ASP A 385 -23.14 -44.96 0.44
N ALA A 386 -23.34 -45.67 -0.67
CA ALA A 386 -24.53 -46.49 -0.89
C ALA A 386 -24.15 -47.69 -1.77
N THR A 387 -24.05 -48.84 -1.09
CA THR A 387 -24.20 -50.18 -1.64
C THR A 387 -25.58 -50.38 -2.25
N ALA A 388 -25.65 -50.92 -3.48
CA ALA A 388 -26.63 -51.90 -3.98
C ALA A 388 -26.71 -51.86 -5.52
N GLY A 389 -26.56 -53.01 -6.17
CA GLY A 389 -26.88 -53.24 -7.59
C GLY A 389 -25.71 -53.70 -8.41
#